data_AF-A0A7V8BRC0-F1
#
_entry.id   AF-A0A7V8BRC0-F1
#
_cell.length_a   1.000
_cell.length_b   1.000
_cell.length_c   1.000
_cell.angle_alpha   90.00
_cell.angle_beta   90.00
_cell.angle_gamma   90.00
#
_symmetry.space_group_name_H-M   'P 1'
#
loop_
_entity.id
_entity.type
_entity.pdbx_description
1 polymer ?
#
loop_
_entity_poly.entity_id
_entity_poly.type
_entity_poly.pdbx_seq_one_letter_code
_entity_poly.pdbx_strand_id
1 'polypeptide(L)'
;MRPNLIFSITFTLLVFSFFVNSCSDLSNLTRAERQKIAVSSFQKGLKSKNDGNNDKAIQFFKKTIEADSTFVSAYCEIGEILILRGDYRNVESILSNIPTTVRNDAKIYYLIGSAQFYQKKMNDAVVNLEKSIQIAPGYWKPSWMLAQLYFQLENYKYASDYLERLLEDSLSADNEKIVALSQKVNAILHVHNPKNSFENEQLRNLNQSTTVTRGQFAHSMVIEFRELSDGATTATRFLDVSDDHPMIDFYKRSVIMGALEPLPDGKFYPEYVMKRRNVAYYLYLFLKVKTSLNHRFEKETVPSDVEKNDFQFDAIRTICRQGIMTLTADGRFRPDEPISGLELMKSITIVKNLLETR
;
A
#
# COMPACT_ATOMS: atom_id res chain seq x y z
N MET A 1 63.74 -10.48 -74.67
CA MET A 1 64.25 -10.63 -73.29
C MET A 1 63.75 -9.46 -72.45
N ARG A 2 62.85 -9.69 -71.50
CA ARG A 2 62.51 -8.75 -70.42
C ARG A 2 62.64 -9.54 -69.11
N PRO A 3 63.42 -9.10 -68.12
CA PRO A 3 63.33 -9.65 -66.78
C PRO A 3 62.69 -8.66 -65.80
N ASN A 4 61.78 -9.23 -65.00
CA ASN A 4 61.63 -9.04 -63.55
C ASN A 4 61.16 -7.67 -63.03
N LEU A 5 59.83 -7.53 -62.97
CA LEU A 5 59.13 -6.62 -62.06
C LEU A 5 58.13 -7.42 -61.19
N ILE A 6 58.61 -8.40 -60.41
CA ILE A 6 57.75 -9.22 -59.52
C ILE A 6 58.15 -9.09 -58.03
N PHE A 7 59.29 -8.48 -57.70
CA PHE A 7 59.83 -8.56 -56.33
C PHE A 7 59.53 -7.37 -55.40
N SER A 8 58.63 -6.43 -55.75
CA SER A 8 58.35 -5.25 -54.90
C SER A 8 56.90 -5.09 -54.44
N ILE A 9 56.02 -6.07 -54.67
CA ILE A 9 54.61 -6.00 -54.23
C ILE A 9 54.30 -7.02 -53.11
N THR A 10 55.18 -7.99 -52.87
CA THR A 10 54.97 -9.02 -51.83
C THR A 10 55.29 -8.56 -50.41
N PHE A 11 55.90 -7.39 -50.21
CA PHE A 11 56.24 -6.90 -48.86
C PHE A 11 55.20 -5.94 -48.27
N THR A 12 54.36 -5.28 -49.09
CA THR A 12 53.26 -4.42 -48.61
C THR A 12 51.97 -5.17 -48.30
N LEU A 13 51.87 -6.46 -48.67
CA LEU A 13 50.73 -7.32 -48.33
C LEU A 13 50.90 -8.10 -47.02
N LEU A 14 52.09 -8.06 -46.39
CA LEU A 14 52.38 -8.77 -45.14
C LEU A 14 52.33 -7.87 -43.89
N VAL A 15 52.06 -6.57 -44.06
CA VAL A 15 51.83 -5.61 -42.96
C VAL A 15 50.34 -5.28 -42.79
N PHE A 16 49.49 -5.66 -43.75
CA PHE A 16 48.03 -5.46 -43.65
C PHE A 16 47.29 -6.60 -42.92
N SER A 17 47.97 -7.70 -42.58
CA SER A 17 47.39 -8.80 -41.79
C SER A 17 47.73 -8.74 -40.30
N PHE A 18 48.40 -7.68 -39.82
CA PHE A 18 48.74 -7.52 -38.39
C PHE A 18 48.14 -6.27 -37.72
N PHE A 19 47.36 -5.47 -38.46
CA PHE A 19 46.62 -4.32 -37.92
C PHE A 19 45.09 -4.46 -38.03
N VAL A 20 44.59 -5.70 -37.95
CA VAL A 20 43.17 -5.99 -37.68
C VAL A 20 43.10 -6.88 -36.45
N ASN A 21 43.58 -6.36 -35.32
CA ASN A 21 43.47 -7.04 -34.03
C ASN A 21 42.94 -6.07 -32.98
N SER A 22 41.70 -5.63 -33.19
CA SER A 22 40.89 -4.94 -32.16
C SER A 22 39.38 -4.92 -32.46
N CYS A 23 38.90 -5.70 -33.43
CA CYS A 23 37.48 -5.97 -33.58
C CYS A 23 37.30 -7.37 -34.19
N SER A 24 37.43 -8.41 -33.36
CA SER A 24 36.92 -9.74 -33.72
C SER A 24 35.43 -9.61 -33.94
N ASP A 25 35.00 -9.76 -35.19
CA ASP A 25 33.60 -9.64 -35.61
C ASP A 25 32.77 -10.70 -34.86
N LEU A 26 32.01 -10.29 -33.84
CA LEU A 26 31.19 -11.19 -33.01
C LEU A 26 30.20 -12.03 -33.83
N SER A 27 29.94 -11.60 -35.07
CA SER A 27 29.14 -12.26 -36.09
C SER A 27 29.63 -13.66 -36.45
N ASN A 28 30.94 -13.94 -36.36
CA ASN A 28 31.53 -15.24 -36.75
C ASN A 28 31.64 -16.25 -35.60
N LEU A 29 31.23 -15.89 -34.39
CA LEU A 29 31.35 -16.74 -33.21
C LEU A 29 30.17 -17.72 -33.07
N THR A 30 30.40 -18.86 -32.45
CA THR A 30 29.31 -19.75 -32.03
C THR A 30 28.52 -19.14 -30.87
N ARG A 31 27.29 -19.60 -30.66
CA ARG A 31 26.47 -19.18 -29.50
C ARG A 31 27.17 -19.43 -28.16
N ALA A 32 27.86 -20.57 -28.03
CA ALA A 32 28.56 -20.94 -26.81
C ALA A 32 29.75 -20.01 -26.53
N GLU A 33 30.52 -19.63 -27.57
CA GLU A 33 31.62 -18.68 -27.44
C GLU A 33 31.14 -17.28 -27.05
N ARG A 34 30.08 -16.79 -27.69
CA ARG A 34 29.47 -15.51 -27.32
C ARG A 34 28.98 -15.52 -25.87
N GLN A 35 28.33 -16.59 -25.44
CA GLN A 35 27.87 -16.69 -24.05
C GLN A 35 29.03 -16.73 -23.05
N LYS A 36 30.13 -17.42 -23.36
CA LYS A 36 31.34 -17.40 -22.53
C LYS A 36 31.96 -16.00 -22.44
N ILE A 37 32.00 -15.26 -23.56
CA ILE A 37 32.47 -13.87 -23.59
C ILE A 37 31.56 -12.97 -22.75
N ALA A 38 30.24 -13.14 -22.86
CA ALA A 38 29.27 -12.39 -22.08
C ALA A 38 29.49 -12.59 -20.58
N VAL A 39 29.51 -13.84 -20.11
CA VAL A 39 29.72 -14.17 -18.69
C VAL A 39 31.08 -13.66 -18.18
N SER A 40 32.15 -13.86 -18.95
CA SER A 40 33.49 -13.39 -18.57
C SER A 40 33.56 -11.87 -18.50
N SER A 41 32.94 -11.17 -19.45
CA SER A 41 32.89 -9.70 -19.46
C SER A 41 32.05 -9.18 -18.30
N PHE A 42 30.93 -9.82 -17.99
CA PHE A 42 30.08 -9.44 -16.86
C PHE A 42 30.85 -9.52 -15.52
N GLN A 43 31.59 -10.60 -15.29
CA GLN A 43 32.43 -10.76 -14.10
C GLN A 43 33.52 -9.67 -13.99
N LYS A 44 34.16 -9.31 -15.10
CA LYS A 44 35.12 -8.19 -15.14
C LYS A 44 34.46 -6.84 -14.87
N GLY A 45 33.23 -6.67 -15.34
CA GLY A 45 32.40 -5.50 -15.05
C GLY A 45 32.08 -5.38 -13.57
N LEU A 46 31.61 -6.46 -12.94
CA LEU A 46 31.36 -6.51 -11.49
C LEU A 46 32.62 -6.22 -10.68
N LYS A 47 33.76 -6.83 -11.04
CA LYS A 47 35.04 -6.54 -10.39
C LYS A 47 35.40 -5.06 -10.51
N SER A 48 35.32 -4.49 -11.70
CA SER A 48 35.63 -3.07 -11.93
C SER A 48 34.69 -2.14 -11.17
N LYS A 49 33.41 -2.49 -11.04
CA LYS A 49 32.42 -1.76 -10.23
C LYS A 49 32.79 -1.80 -8.74
N ASN A 50 33.17 -2.97 -8.23
CA ASN A 50 33.62 -3.14 -6.85
C ASN A 50 34.93 -2.39 -6.55
N ASP A 51 35.82 -2.30 -7.53
CA ASP A 51 37.04 -1.49 -7.47
C ASP A 51 36.75 0.04 -7.57
N GLY A 52 35.48 0.44 -7.68
CA GLY A 52 35.04 1.83 -7.82
C GLY A 52 35.22 2.42 -9.22
N ASN A 53 35.74 1.65 -10.18
CA ASN A 53 35.97 2.09 -11.55
C ASN A 53 34.73 1.90 -12.42
N ASN A 54 33.76 2.78 -12.21
CA ASN A 54 32.44 2.74 -12.86
C ASN A 54 32.50 2.87 -14.39
N ASP A 55 33.44 3.63 -14.97
CA ASP A 55 33.56 3.75 -16.43
C ASP A 55 34.03 2.44 -17.06
N LYS A 56 35.04 1.81 -16.45
CA LYS A 56 35.54 0.52 -16.90
C LYS A 56 34.49 -0.58 -16.71
N ALA A 57 33.72 -0.52 -15.63
CA ALA A 57 32.58 -1.41 -15.41
C ALA A 57 31.56 -1.30 -16.54
N ILE A 58 31.13 -0.09 -16.89
CA ILE A 58 30.19 0.15 -18.00
C ILE A 58 30.75 -0.41 -19.32
N GLN A 59 32.04 -0.23 -19.62
CA GLN A 59 32.64 -0.79 -20.84
C GLN A 59 32.53 -2.32 -20.88
N PHE A 60 32.78 -3.01 -19.77
CA PHE A 60 32.64 -4.46 -19.70
C PHE A 60 31.17 -4.94 -19.75
N PHE A 61 30.24 -4.19 -19.16
CA PHE A 61 28.81 -4.48 -19.28
C PHE A 61 28.30 -4.26 -20.71
N LYS A 62 28.79 -3.24 -21.43
CA LYS A 62 28.49 -3.07 -22.86
C LYS A 62 28.99 -4.24 -23.70
N LYS A 63 30.22 -4.72 -23.45
CA LYS A 63 30.73 -5.96 -24.10
C LYS A 63 29.90 -7.20 -23.77
N THR A 64 29.31 -7.24 -22.57
CA THR A 64 28.38 -8.32 -22.19
C THR A 64 27.12 -8.27 -23.06
N ILE A 65 26.55 -7.07 -23.22
CA ILE A 65 25.36 -6.82 -24.03
C ILE A 65 25.62 -7.09 -25.53
N GLU A 66 26.78 -6.70 -26.04
CA GLU A 66 27.20 -6.98 -27.42
C GLU A 66 27.30 -8.49 -27.70
N ALA A 67 27.79 -9.26 -26.72
CA ALA A 67 27.91 -10.70 -26.82
C ALA A 67 26.59 -11.44 -26.60
N ASP A 68 25.76 -10.96 -25.67
CA ASP A 68 24.44 -11.48 -25.36
C ASP A 68 23.48 -10.35 -24.97
N SER A 69 22.67 -9.92 -25.94
CA SER A 69 21.68 -8.86 -25.74
C SER A 69 20.54 -9.25 -24.77
N THR A 70 20.41 -10.53 -24.41
CA THR A 70 19.42 -11.03 -23.45
C THR A 70 19.93 -11.06 -22.01
N PHE A 71 21.19 -10.65 -21.78
CA PHE A 71 21.81 -10.63 -20.45
C PHE A 71 21.30 -9.44 -19.62
N VAL A 72 20.08 -9.54 -19.10
CA VAL A 72 19.37 -8.47 -18.37
C VAL A 72 20.22 -7.83 -17.27
N SER A 73 20.96 -8.63 -16.49
CA SER A 73 21.76 -8.11 -15.38
C SER A 73 22.77 -7.07 -15.83
N ALA A 74 23.37 -7.17 -17.02
CA ALA A 74 24.32 -6.18 -17.51
C ALA A 74 23.67 -4.79 -17.74
N TYR A 75 22.44 -4.77 -18.26
CA TYR A 75 21.67 -3.53 -18.39
C TYR A 75 21.33 -2.93 -17.03
N CYS A 76 20.89 -3.77 -16.08
CA CYS A 76 20.58 -3.33 -14.72
C CYS A 76 21.80 -2.77 -13.99
N GLU A 77 22.98 -3.39 -14.14
CA GLU A 77 24.23 -2.88 -13.55
C GLU A 77 24.63 -1.52 -14.14
N ILE A 78 24.47 -1.31 -15.46
CA ILE A 78 24.66 0.02 -16.07
C ILE A 78 23.65 1.02 -15.51
N GLY A 79 22.36 0.65 -15.45
CA GLY A 79 21.30 1.50 -14.91
C GLY A 79 21.57 1.95 -13.48
N GLU A 80 22.03 1.05 -12.60
CA GLU A 80 22.46 1.40 -11.24
C GLU A 80 23.60 2.42 -11.23
N ILE A 81 24.63 2.23 -12.06
CA ILE A 81 25.75 3.17 -12.15
C ILE A 81 25.28 4.55 -12.64
N LEU A 82 24.35 4.59 -13.60
CA LEU A 82 23.79 5.85 -14.10
C LEU A 82 23.00 6.59 -13.02
N ILE A 83 22.17 5.89 -12.24
CA ILE A 83 21.46 6.48 -11.09
C ILE A 83 22.45 7.05 -10.07
N LEU A 84 23.50 6.31 -9.73
CA LEU A 84 24.54 6.77 -8.80
C LEU A 84 25.27 8.03 -9.28
N ARG A 85 25.40 8.19 -10.61
CA ARG A 85 26.01 9.38 -11.24
C ARG A 85 25.05 10.56 -11.41
N GLY A 86 23.77 10.38 -11.10
CA GLY A 86 22.73 11.38 -11.36
C GLY A 86 22.27 11.46 -12.81
N ASP A 87 22.70 10.52 -13.67
CA ASP A 87 22.35 10.48 -15.09
C ASP A 87 21.03 9.73 -15.31
N TYR A 88 19.96 10.27 -14.72
CA TYR A 88 18.64 9.62 -14.72
C TYR A 88 18.01 9.53 -16.11
N ARG A 89 18.35 10.46 -17.01
CA ARG A 89 17.78 10.52 -18.37
C ARG A 89 18.20 9.32 -19.22
N ASN A 90 19.42 8.83 -19.05
CA ASN A 90 19.94 7.72 -19.83
C ASN A 90 19.53 6.33 -19.29
N VAL A 91 18.96 6.26 -18.07
CA VAL A 91 18.50 5.00 -17.46
C VAL A 91 17.36 4.38 -18.28
N GLU A 92 16.34 5.18 -18.64
CA GLU A 92 15.23 4.69 -19.45
C GLU A 92 15.71 4.22 -20.83
N SER A 93 16.65 4.96 -21.44
CA SER A 93 17.23 4.58 -22.74
C SER A 93 17.94 3.23 -22.67
N ILE A 94 18.83 3.00 -21.70
CA ILE A 94 19.55 1.72 -21.63
C ILE A 94 18.61 0.54 -21.34
N LEU A 95 17.64 0.72 -20.45
CA LEU A 95 16.68 -0.34 -20.08
C LEU A 95 15.65 -0.59 -21.19
N SER A 96 15.36 0.40 -22.04
CA SER A 96 14.48 0.24 -23.20
C SER A 96 15.06 -0.67 -24.29
N ASN A 97 16.37 -0.92 -24.28
CA ASN A 97 17.03 -1.83 -25.22
C ASN A 97 16.91 -3.31 -24.81
N ILE A 98 16.41 -3.61 -23.60
CA ILE A 98 16.21 -4.99 -23.15
C ILE A 98 15.12 -5.66 -24.01
N PRO A 99 15.37 -6.84 -24.62
CA PRO A 99 14.35 -7.53 -25.41
C PRO A 99 13.09 -7.79 -24.58
N THR A 100 11.91 -7.58 -25.18
CA THR A 100 10.62 -7.71 -24.48
C THR A 100 10.38 -9.10 -23.91
N THR A 101 10.97 -10.14 -24.53
CA THR A 101 10.90 -11.54 -24.09
C THR A 101 11.57 -11.81 -22.75
N VAL A 102 12.50 -10.95 -22.30
CA VAL A 102 13.25 -11.12 -21.04
C VAL A 102 13.06 -9.94 -20.08
N ARG A 103 12.15 -9.00 -20.37
CA ARG A 103 11.94 -7.76 -19.60
C ARG A 103 11.12 -7.96 -18.31
N ASN A 104 10.79 -9.19 -17.93
CA ASN A 104 9.98 -9.45 -16.73
C ASN A 104 10.85 -9.60 -15.46
N ASP A 105 11.58 -8.55 -15.08
CA ASP A 105 12.43 -8.50 -13.89
C ASP A 105 12.07 -7.26 -13.06
N ALA A 106 11.81 -7.47 -11.76
CA ALA A 106 11.48 -6.41 -10.82
C ALA A 106 12.55 -5.30 -10.79
N LYS A 107 13.84 -5.67 -10.88
CA LYS A 107 14.97 -4.71 -10.86
C LYS A 107 14.88 -3.70 -12.01
N ILE A 108 14.37 -4.08 -13.18
CA ILE A 108 14.20 -3.16 -14.31
C ILE A 108 13.22 -2.04 -13.94
N TYR A 109 12.03 -2.41 -13.44
CA TYR A 109 11.00 -1.45 -13.09
C TYR A 109 11.39 -0.58 -11.90
N TYR A 110 12.11 -1.16 -10.92
CA TYR A 110 12.73 -0.39 -9.84
C TYR A 110 13.68 0.69 -10.37
N LEU A 111 14.58 0.35 -11.30
CA LEU A 111 15.56 1.31 -11.83
C LEU A 111 14.89 2.42 -12.65
N ILE A 112 13.87 2.08 -13.45
CA ILE A 112 13.05 3.07 -14.18
C ILE A 112 12.34 4.00 -13.18
N GLY A 113 11.61 3.42 -12.22
CA GLY A 113 10.88 4.20 -11.21
C GLY A 113 11.82 5.07 -10.36
N SER A 114 13.02 4.57 -10.06
CA SER A 114 14.06 5.32 -9.35
C SER A 114 14.56 6.51 -10.15
N ALA A 115 14.87 6.31 -11.44
CA ALA A 115 15.25 7.41 -12.32
C ALA A 115 14.13 8.45 -12.48
N GLN A 116 12.87 8.03 -12.54
CA GLN A 116 11.71 8.91 -12.62
C GLN A 116 11.50 9.71 -11.34
N PHE A 117 11.67 9.08 -10.18
CA PHE A 117 11.63 9.72 -8.87
C PHE A 117 12.62 10.89 -8.80
N TYR A 118 13.89 10.65 -9.16
CA TYR A 118 14.89 11.72 -9.16
C TYR A 118 14.67 12.79 -10.25
N GLN A 119 13.99 12.44 -11.35
CA GLN A 119 13.53 13.40 -12.36
C GLN A 119 12.27 14.17 -11.94
N LYS A 120 11.72 13.91 -10.74
CA LYS A 120 10.46 14.47 -10.24
C LYS A 120 9.21 14.08 -11.04
N LYS A 121 9.28 12.99 -11.82
CA LYS A 121 8.14 12.40 -12.53
C LYS A 121 7.39 11.46 -11.58
N MET A 122 6.69 12.03 -10.60
CA MET A 122 6.19 11.27 -9.44
C MET A 122 5.17 10.19 -9.82
N ASN A 123 4.20 10.50 -10.70
CA ASN A 123 3.18 9.53 -11.11
C ASN A 123 3.78 8.33 -11.85
N ASP A 124 4.70 8.58 -12.78
CA ASP A 124 5.38 7.52 -13.54
C ASP A 124 6.23 6.64 -12.62
N ALA A 125 6.90 7.27 -11.64
CA ALA A 125 7.69 6.58 -10.64
C ALA A 125 6.83 5.62 -9.81
N VAL A 126 5.65 6.06 -9.34
CA VAL A 126 4.73 5.21 -8.59
C VAL A 126 4.36 3.96 -9.40
N VAL A 127 3.93 4.13 -10.66
CA VAL A 127 3.52 3.03 -11.53
C VAL A 127 4.63 1.98 -11.70
N ASN A 128 5.87 2.43 -11.96
CA ASN A 128 6.98 1.50 -12.16
C ASN A 128 7.44 0.84 -10.85
N LEU A 129 7.45 1.58 -9.73
CA LEU A 129 7.80 1.02 -8.43
C LEU A 129 6.77 -0.01 -7.96
N GLU A 130 5.47 0.25 -8.13
CA GLU A 130 4.41 -0.72 -7.81
C GLU A 130 4.51 -1.97 -8.68
N LYS A 131 4.78 -1.82 -9.97
CA LYS A 131 5.01 -2.96 -10.86
C LYS A 131 6.21 -3.80 -10.43
N SER A 132 7.28 -3.17 -9.92
CA SER A 132 8.41 -3.89 -9.34
C SER A 132 8.00 -4.73 -8.12
N ILE A 133 7.13 -4.20 -7.24
CA ILE A 133 6.61 -4.92 -6.07
C ILE A 133 5.71 -6.07 -6.50
N GLN A 134 4.87 -5.89 -7.53
CA GLN A 134 4.01 -6.94 -8.06
C GLN A 134 4.82 -8.13 -8.59
N ILE A 135 5.95 -7.87 -9.25
CA ILE A 135 6.82 -8.93 -9.79
C ILE A 135 7.60 -9.64 -8.67
N ALA A 136 8.09 -8.89 -7.68
CA ALA A 136 8.84 -9.44 -6.55
C ALA A 136 8.41 -8.77 -5.23
N PRO A 137 7.42 -9.33 -4.52
CA PRO A 137 6.89 -8.72 -3.29
C PRO A 137 7.91 -8.56 -2.15
N GLY A 138 8.93 -9.42 -2.09
CA GLY A 138 10.03 -9.35 -1.12
C GLY A 138 11.19 -8.44 -1.55
N TYR A 139 11.06 -7.74 -2.68
CA TYR A 139 12.06 -6.75 -3.06
C TYR A 139 11.75 -5.42 -2.34
N TRP A 140 12.45 -5.16 -1.25
CA TRP A 140 12.14 -4.03 -0.36
C TRP A 140 12.48 -2.65 -0.94
N LYS A 141 13.46 -2.55 -1.86
CA LYS A 141 13.95 -1.26 -2.39
C LYS A 141 12.85 -0.40 -3.05
N PRO A 142 11.95 -0.94 -3.90
CA PRO A 142 10.80 -0.21 -4.42
C PRO A 142 9.87 0.35 -3.34
N SER A 143 9.51 -0.46 -2.34
CA SER A 143 8.65 -0.02 -1.22
C SER A 143 9.30 1.11 -0.43
N TRP A 144 10.62 1.05 -0.23
CA TRP A 144 11.38 2.14 0.39
C TRP A 144 11.32 3.43 -0.42
N MET A 145 11.46 3.35 -1.75
CA MET A 145 11.33 4.52 -2.61
C MET A 145 9.91 5.09 -2.64
N LEU A 146 8.88 4.23 -2.63
CA LEU A 146 7.48 4.67 -2.52
C LEU A 146 7.21 5.37 -1.19
N ALA A 147 7.72 4.86 -0.07
CA ALA A 147 7.63 5.53 1.22
C ALA A 147 8.25 6.93 1.19
N GLN A 148 9.44 7.08 0.60
CA GLN A 148 10.08 8.38 0.43
C GLN A 148 9.30 9.32 -0.50
N LEU A 149 8.73 8.78 -1.58
CA LEU A 149 7.90 9.54 -2.53
C LEU A 149 6.63 10.05 -1.86
N TYR A 150 5.86 9.19 -1.20
CA TYR A 150 4.65 9.59 -0.48
C TYR A 150 4.95 10.55 0.67
N PHE A 151 6.11 10.40 1.33
CA PHE A 151 6.58 11.38 2.30
C PHE A 151 6.82 12.76 1.67
N GLN A 152 7.45 12.84 0.49
CA GLN A 152 7.66 14.11 -0.23
C GLN A 152 6.37 14.74 -0.74
N LEU A 153 5.36 13.92 -1.06
CA LEU A 153 4.03 14.37 -1.43
C LEU A 153 3.15 14.73 -0.22
N GLU A 154 3.70 14.70 1.00
CA GLU A 154 2.99 14.91 2.27
C GLU A 154 1.84 13.93 2.51
N ASN A 155 1.82 12.82 1.77
CA ASN A 155 0.86 11.75 1.96
C ASN A 155 1.39 10.75 2.99
N TYR A 156 1.41 11.19 4.24
CA TYR A 156 2.03 10.46 5.35
C TYR A 156 1.36 9.10 5.64
N LYS A 157 0.06 8.95 5.32
CA LYS A 157 -0.67 7.70 5.53
C LYS A 157 -0.14 6.58 4.62
N TYR A 158 -0.05 6.85 3.32
CA TYR A 158 0.54 5.88 2.38
C TYR A 158 2.03 5.65 2.70
N ALA A 159 2.77 6.70 3.07
CA ALA A 159 4.16 6.54 3.50
C ALA A 159 4.30 5.57 4.70
N SER A 160 3.41 5.70 5.70
CA SER A 160 3.35 4.82 6.88
C SER A 160 3.07 3.37 6.49
N ASP A 161 2.09 3.12 5.62
CA ASP A 161 1.73 1.74 5.21
C ASP A 161 2.90 1.01 4.52
N TYR A 162 3.68 1.70 3.67
CA TYR A 162 4.90 1.10 3.09
C TYR A 162 6.02 0.91 4.11
N LEU A 163 6.17 1.81 5.08
CA LEU A 163 7.19 1.71 6.12
C LEU A 163 6.92 0.58 7.12
N GLU A 164 5.65 0.34 7.49
CA GLU A 164 5.27 -0.78 8.35
C GLU A 164 5.65 -2.12 7.71
N ARG A 165 5.28 -2.31 6.43
CA ARG A 165 5.64 -3.51 5.67
C ARG A 165 7.15 -3.72 5.54
N LEU A 166 7.92 -2.64 5.43
CA LEU A 166 9.39 -2.70 5.39
C LEU A 166 10.01 -3.09 6.73
N LEU A 167 9.38 -2.73 7.85
CA LEU A 167 9.85 -3.08 9.19
C LEU A 167 9.46 -4.50 9.60
N GLU A 168 8.45 -5.09 8.97
CA GLU A 168 8.11 -6.51 9.09
C GLU A 168 9.07 -7.41 8.30
N ASP A 169 9.68 -6.90 7.22
CA ASP A 169 10.65 -7.62 6.40
C ASP A 169 12.05 -7.61 7.05
N SER A 170 12.56 -8.79 7.39
CA SER A 170 13.84 -8.98 8.07
C SER A 170 15.05 -8.43 7.32
N LEU A 171 14.96 -8.27 5.98
CA LEU A 171 16.04 -7.71 5.17
C LEU A 171 16.13 -6.17 5.27
N SER A 172 15.05 -5.50 5.69
CA SER A 172 14.96 -4.05 5.79
C SER A 172 14.68 -3.52 7.19
N ALA A 173 14.26 -4.38 8.13
CA ALA A 173 13.90 -4.02 9.50
C ALA A 173 15.01 -3.27 10.25
N ASP A 174 16.27 -3.68 10.08
CA ASP A 174 17.43 -3.07 10.77
C ASP A 174 18.01 -1.85 10.03
N ASN A 175 17.40 -1.41 8.93
CA ASN A 175 17.90 -0.26 8.20
C ASN A 175 17.56 1.04 8.94
N GLU A 176 18.58 1.65 9.55
CA GLU A 176 18.45 2.89 10.34
C GLU A 176 17.67 4.01 9.63
N LYS A 177 17.82 4.14 8.31
CA LYS A 177 17.09 5.17 7.54
C LYS A 177 15.59 4.89 7.47
N ILE A 178 15.22 3.61 7.37
CA ILE A 178 13.82 3.16 7.34
C ILE A 178 13.19 3.41 8.70
N VAL A 179 13.87 3.00 9.77
CA VAL A 179 13.43 3.23 11.15
C VAL A 179 13.27 4.73 11.43
N ALA A 180 14.27 5.55 11.07
CA ALA A 180 14.23 6.99 11.29
C ALA A 180 13.10 7.68 10.51
N LEU A 181 12.88 7.29 9.24
CA LEU A 181 11.77 7.84 8.45
C LEU A 181 10.42 7.38 9.01
N SER A 182 10.29 6.13 9.44
CA SER A 182 9.08 5.60 10.10
C SER A 182 8.77 6.38 11.37
N GLN A 183 9.75 6.58 12.25
CA GLN A 183 9.58 7.40 13.46
C GLN A 183 9.16 8.84 13.12
N LYS A 184 9.76 9.44 12.09
CA LYS A 184 9.39 10.79 11.64
C LYS A 184 7.98 10.84 11.08
N VAL A 185 7.60 9.90 10.23
CA VAL A 185 6.25 9.78 9.65
C VAL A 185 5.22 9.59 10.76
N ASN A 186 5.48 8.70 11.70
CA ASN A 186 4.59 8.46 12.84
C ASN A 186 4.49 9.71 13.71
N ALA A 187 5.61 10.38 14.02
CA ALA A 187 5.57 11.65 14.74
C ALA A 187 4.75 12.72 14.00
N ILE A 188 4.86 12.82 12.67
CA ILE A 188 4.05 13.74 11.88
C ILE A 188 2.59 13.32 11.90
N LEU A 189 2.27 12.04 11.73
CA LEU A 189 0.92 11.52 11.85
C LEU A 189 0.35 11.75 13.26
N HIS A 190 1.16 11.73 14.31
CA HIS A 190 0.75 12.06 15.67
C HIS A 190 0.60 13.57 15.90
N VAL A 191 1.47 14.41 15.32
CA VAL A 191 1.47 15.89 15.47
C VAL A 191 0.40 16.55 14.59
N HIS A 192 0.19 16.05 13.36
CA HIS A 192 -0.90 16.46 12.47
C HIS A 192 -2.20 15.70 12.75
N ASN A 193 -2.21 14.73 13.68
CA ASN A 193 -3.43 14.02 14.07
C ASN A 193 -3.44 13.62 15.58
N PRO A 194 -3.42 14.59 16.51
CA PRO A 194 -3.60 14.32 17.96
C PRO A 194 -4.97 13.73 18.29
N LYS A 195 -5.90 13.81 17.33
CA LYS A 195 -7.23 13.22 17.36
C LYS A 195 -7.20 11.69 17.33
N ASN A 196 -6.39 11.07 16.46
CA ASN A 196 -6.33 9.61 16.35
C ASN A 196 -5.77 8.89 17.57
N SER A 197 -4.82 9.46 18.33
CA SER A 197 -4.29 8.81 19.55
C SER A 197 -5.33 8.78 20.67
N PHE A 198 -6.02 9.90 20.88
CA PHE A 198 -7.11 10.00 21.86
C PHE A 198 -8.29 9.11 21.45
N GLU A 199 -8.68 9.14 20.16
CA GLU A 199 -9.78 8.33 19.62
C GLU A 199 -9.47 6.83 19.71
N ASN A 200 -8.25 6.41 19.38
CA ASN A 200 -7.84 5.00 19.50
C ASN A 200 -7.70 4.56 20.96
N GLU A 201 -7.27 5.44 21.86
CA GLU A 201 -7.27 5.17 23.30
C GLU A 201 -8.71 4.99 23.83
N GLN A 202 -9.65 5.84 23.39
CA GLN A 202 -11.06 5.67 23.73
C GLN A 202 -11.64 4.34 23.24
N LEU A 203 -11.29 3.90 22.02
CA LEU A 203 -11.72 2.58 21.52
C LEU A 203 -11.08 1.42 22.31
N ARG A 204 -9.81 1.54 22.72
CA ARG A 204 -9.15 0.54 23.57
C ARG A 204 -9.81 0.43 24.94
N ASN A 205 -10.13 1.57 25.54
CA ASN A 205 -10.84 1.63 26.83
C ASN A 205 -12.28 1.09 26.69
N LEU A 206 -12.94 1.35 25.55
CA LEU A 206 -14.27 0.85 25.28
C LEU A 206 -14.32 -0.68 25.27
N ASN A 207 -13.33 -1.35 24.66
CA ASN A 207 -13.27 -2.83 24.63
C ASN A 207 -13.27 -3.48 26.03
N GLN A 208 -12.83 -2.76 27.06
CA GLN A 208 -12.80 -3.23 28.44
C GLN A 208 -14.05 -2.81 29.24
N SER A 209 -14.91 -1.98 28.65
CA SER A 209 -16.10 -1.45 29.32
C SER A 209 -17.26 -2.46 29.30
N THR A 210 -17.92 -2.60 30.45
CA THR A 210 -19.12 -3.43 30.61
C THR A 210 -20.39 -2.74 30.10
N THR A 211 -20.34 -1.42 29.88
CA THR A 211 -21.44 -0.61 29.34
C THR A 211 -20.93 0.32 28.25
N VAL A 212 -21.82 0.75 27.35
CA VAL A 212 -21.49 1.74 26.34
C VAL A 212 -22.46 2.91 26.42
N THR A 213 -21.94 4.14 26.45
CA THR A 213 -22.77 5.34 26.37
C THR A 213 -23.10 5.71 24.92
N ARG A 214 -24.16 6.49 24.71
CA ARG A 214 -24.55 6.97 23.39
C ARG A 214 -23.44 7.79 22.72
N GLY A 215 -22.67 8.55 23.49
CA GLY A 215 -21.50 9.28 23.01
C GLY A 215 -20.38 8.36 22.55
N GLN A 216 -20.09 7.29 23.29
CA GLN A 216 -19.10 6.28 22.91
C GLN A 216 -19.52 5.49 21.66
N PHE A 217 -20.81 5.16 21.53
CA PHE A 217 -21.35 4.55 20.32
C PHE A 217 -21.20 5.47 19.10
N ALA A 218 -21.58 6.75 19.25
CA ALA A 218 -21.44 7.75 18.19
C ALA A 218 -19.99 7.89 17.72
N HIS A 219 -19.07 8.00 18.68
CA HIS A 219 -17.64 8.02 18.39
C HIS A 219 -17.21 6.77 17.63
N SER A 220 -17.51 5.58 18.15
CA SER A 220 -17.09 4.31 17.53
C SER A 220 -17.58 4.16 16.09
N MET A 221 -18.83 4.53 15.82
CA MET A 221 -19.40 4.52 14.47
C MET A 221 -18.66 5.47 13.53
N VAL A 222 -18.40 6.71 13.95
CA VAL A 222 -17.70 7.68 13.10
C VAL A 222 -16.26 7.26 12.84
N ILE A 223 -15.56 6.69 13.83
CA ILE A 223 -14.18 6.24 13.66
C ILE A 223 -14.09 5.04 12.71
N GLU A 224 -15.00 4.07 12.83
CA GLU A 224 -14.95 2.87 12.01
C GLU A 224 -15.40 3.10 10.57
N PHE A 225 -16.22 4.14 10.34
CA PHE A 225 -16.82 4.48 9.06
C PHE A 225 -16.46 5.90 8.59
N ARG A 226 -15.24 6.39 8.88
CA ARG A 226 -14.80 7.76 8.56
C ARG A 226 -15.04 8.16 7.11
N GLU A 227 -14.75 7.24 6.18
CA GLU A 227 -14.93 7.43 4.74
C GLU A 227 -16.38 7.79 4.36
N LEU A 228 -17.37 7.37 5.17
CA LEU A 228 -18.79 7.67 4.97
C LEU A 228 -19.23 8.98 5.62
N SER A 229 -18.34 9.66 6.34
CA SER A 229 -18.62 10.87 7.12
C SER A 229 -18.02 12.14 6.53
N ASP A 230 -17.22 12.05 5.46
CA ASP A 230 -16.53 13.19 4.86
C ASP A 230 -17.44 14.01 3.94
N GLY A 231 -17.41 15.33 4.15
CA GLY A 231 -18.08 16.31 3.28
C GLY A 231 -19.46 16.83 3.74
N ALA A 232 -20.00 16.34 4.86
CA ALA A 232 -21.31 16.78 5.33
C ALA A 232 -21.21 17.69 6.57
N THR A 233 -21.32 19.00 6.36
CA THR A 233 -21.38 20.03 7.40
C THR A 233 -22.81 20.53 7.54
N THR A 234 -23.59 19.86 8.39
CA THR A 234 -24.90 20.40 8.81
C THR A 234 -24.76 21.12 10.14
N ALA A 235 -25.49 22.23 10.31
CA ALA A 235 -25.58 23.01 11.55
C ALA A 235 -26.44 22.29 12.63
N THR A 236 -26.22 20.99 12.84
CA THR A 236 -26.89 20.26 13.92
C THR A 236 -26.34 20.77 15.26
N ARG A 237 -27.20 21.34 16.11
CA ARG A 237 -26.84 21.80 17.46
C ARG A 237 -27.61 20.98 18.49
N PHE A 238 -26.94 20.59 19.58
CA PHE A 238 -27.55 19.87 20.68
C PHE A 238 -27.70 20.81 21.89
N LEU A 239 -28.86 20.78 22.54
CA LEU A 239 -29.17 21.68 23.66
C LEU A 239 -28.41 21.33 24.96
N ASP A 240 -27.95 20.09 25.08
CA ASP A 240 -27.26 19.52 26.25
C ASP A 240 -25.76 19.29 26.03
N VAL A 241 -25.21 19.66 24.86
CA VAL A 241 -23.80 19.53 24.55
C VAL A 241 -23.27 20.86 24.06
N SER A 242 -22.23 21.37 24.71
CA SER A 242 -21.59 22.63 24.31
C SER A 242 -20.84 22.48 22.98
N ASP A 243 -20.77 23.57 22.20
CA ASP A 243 -20.08 23.57 20.89
C ASP A 243 -18.55 23.43 21.02
N ASP A 244 -17.97 23.65 22.20
CA ASP A 244 -16.56 23.41 22.53
C ASP A 244 -16.31 22.00 23.12
N HIS A 245 -17.35 21.16 23.26
CA HIS A 245 -17.20 19.82 23.80
C HIS A 245 -16.26 18.98 22.91
N PRO A 246 -15.25 18.27 23.47
CA PRO A 246 -14.24 17.56 22.66
C PRO A 246 -14.81 16.57 21.65
N MET A 247 -15.95 15.97 21.98
CA MET A 247 -16.62 14.95 21.15
C MET A 247 -17.74 15.49 20.26
N ILE A 248 -17.97 16.81 20.23
CA ILE A 248 -19.13 17.40 19.56
C ILE A 248 -19.19 17.05 18.06
N ASP A 249 -18.03 17.00 17.39
CA ASP A 249 -17.94 16.68 15.96
C ASP A 249 -18.40 15.24 15.68
N PHE A 250 -18.05 14.29 16.55
CA PHE A 250 -18.51 12.89 16.46
C PHE A 250 -20.01 12.78 16.58
N TYR A 251 -20.62 13.54 17.51
CA TYR A 251 -22.05 13.51 17.71
C TYR A 251 -22.77 14.04 16.48
N LYS A 252 -22.31 15.18 15.94
CA LYS A 252 -22.86 15.78 14.71
C LYS A 252 -22.72 14.83 13.52
N ARG A 253 -21.52 14.28 13.30
CA ARG A 253 -21.25 13.33 12.20
C ARG A 253 -22.04 12.03 12.32
N SER A 254 -22.20 11.47 13.52
CA SER A 254 -22.95 10.23 13.74
C SER A 254 -24.41 10.35 13.30
N VAL A 255 -25.03 11.52 13.50
CA VAL A 255 -26.39 11.80 13.05
C VAL A 255 -26.44 11.95 11.53
N ILE A 256 -25.50 12.72 10.98
CA ILE A 256 -25.39 13.01 9.55
C ILE A 256 -25.20 11.73 8.73
N MET A 257 -24.36 10.81 9.18
CA MET A 257 -24.10 9.56 8.48
C MET A 257 -25.22 8.52 8.66
N GLY A 258 -26.25 8.84 9.47
CA GLY A 258 -27.39 7.97 9.75
C GLY A 258 -27.11 6.86 10.78
N ALA A 259 -26.03 6.99 11.57
CA ALA A 259 -25.70 6.03 12.62
C ALA A 259 -26.54 6.28 13.90
N LEU A 260 -26.95 7.52 14.15
CA LEU A 260 -27.87 7.88 15.21
C LEU A 260 -28.98 8.78 14.66
N GLU A 261 -30.18 8.68 15.25
CA GLU A 261 -31.27 9.59 14.93
C GLU A 261 -31.18 10.88 15.76
N PRO A 262 -31.57 12.05 15.21
CA PRO A 262 -31.78 13.26 15.98
C PRO A 262 -32.99 13.07 16.90
N LEU A 263 -32.87 13.50 18.16
CA LEU A 263 -33.97 13.41 19.11
C LEU A 263 -34.90 14.64 18.99
N PRO A 264 -36.23 14.45 19.07
CA PRO A 264 -37.19 15.56 18.90
C PRO A 264 -37.06 16.69 19.94
N ASP A 265 -36.50 16.38 21.11
CA ASP A 265 -36.28 17.33 22.19
C ASP A 265 -35.01 18.20 22.00
N GLY A 266 -34.30 18.02 20.89
CA GLY A 266 -33.11 18.78 20.54
C GLY A 266 -31.87 18.43 21.37
N LYS A 267 -31.91 17.36 22.17
CA LYS A 267 -30.80 16.90 23.00
C LYS A 267 -30.09 15.68 22.37
N PHE A 268 -28.88 15.40 22.81
CA PHE A 268 -28.09 14.25 22.36
C PHE A 268 -28.02 13.13 23.39
N TYR A 269 -27.94 13.47 24.69
CA TYR A 269 -27.69 12.59 25.83
C TYR A 269 -26.40 11.75 25.71
N PRO A 270 -25.21 12.36 25.73
CA PRO A 270 -23.94 11.64 25.58
C PRO A 270 -23.73 10.50 26.58
N GLU A 271 -24.14 10.72 27.84
CA GLU A 271 -23.95 9.77 28.95
C GLU A 271 -25.04 8.69 29.03
N TYR A 272 -26.02 8.69 28.12
CA TYR A 272 -27.07 7.68 28.12
C TYR A 272 -26.47 6.29 27.86
N VAL A 273 -26.59 5.39 28.84
CA VAL A 273 -26.14 4.00 28.70
C VAL A 273 -27.06 3.27 27.72
N MET A 274 -26.48 2.79 26.62
CA MET A 274 -27.20 2.11 25.57
C MET A 274 -27.54 0.67 25.95
N LYS A 275 -28.82 0.34 25.81
CA LYS A 275 -29.27 -1.05 25.88
C LYS A 275 -29.02 -1.76 24.55
N ARG A 276 -28.96 -3.09 24.60
CA ARG A 276 -28.78 -3.95 23.42
C ARG A 276 -29.83 -3.68 22.35
N ARG A 277 -31.10 -3.42 22.73
CA ARG A 277 -32.18 -3.04 21.78
C ARG A 277 -31.87 -1.76 21.02
N ASN A 278 -31.30 -0.75 21.67
CA ASN A 278 -30.99 0.53 21.04
C ASN A 278 -29.89 0.37 20.00
N VAL A 279 -28.83 -0.38 20.32
CA VAL A 279 -27.74 -0.64 19.36
C VAL A 279 -28.23 -1.46 18.17
N ALA A 280 -29.00 -2.53 18.40
CA ALA A 280 -29.56 -3.31 17.30
C ALA A 280 -30.43 -2.45 16.37
N TYR A 281 -31.27 -1.59 16.94
CA TYR A 281 -32.09 -0.67 16.17
C TYR A 281 -31.25 0.29 15.31
N TYR A 282 -30.24 0.94 15.88
CA TYR A 282 -29.41 1.89 15.14
C TYR A 282 -28.51 1.23 14.09
N LEU A 283 -27.94 0.06 14.37
CA LEU A 283 -27.19 -0.70 13.36
C LEU A 283 -28.10 -1.16 12.21
N TYR A 284 -29.34 -1.54 12.51
CA TYR A 284 -30.33 -1.89 11.49
C TYR A 284 -30.65 -0.70 10.58
N LEU A 285 -30.93 0.47 11.16
CA LEU A 285 -31.20 1.69 10.40
C LEU A 285 -29.98 2.08 9.54
N PHE A 286 -28.79 2.06 10.13
CA PHE A 286 -27.56 2.37 9.42
C PHE A 286 -27.38 1.48 8.19
N LEU A 287 -27.53 0.16 8.35
CA LEU A 287 -27.46 -0.78 7.23
C LEU A 287 -28.58 -0.57 6.20
N LYS A 288 -29.81 -0.30 6.65
CA LYS A 288 -30.96 -0.07 5.78
C LYS A 288 -30.75 1.16 4.88
N VAL A 289 -30.11 2.22 5.39
CA VAL A 289 -29.77 3.40 4.60
C VAL A 289 -28.63 3.10 3.62
N LYS A 290 -27.64 2.31 4.02
CA LYS A 290 -26.42 2.06 3.22
C LYS A 290 -26.54 0.89 2.25
N THR A 291 -27.59 0.07 2.33
CA THR A 291 -27.75 -1.13 1.51
C THR A 291 -29.18 -1.32 0.98
N SER A 292 -29.32 -1.87 -0.22
CA SER A 292 -30.57 -2.45 -0.71
C SER A 292 -30.71 -3.88 -0.15
N LEU A 293 -31.32 -4.02 1.04
CA LEU A 293 -31.54 -5.33 1.66
C LEU A 293 -32.63 -6.12 0.93
N ASN A 294 -32.30 -6.83 -0.16
CA ASN A 294 -33.18 -7.83 -0.78
C ASN A 294 -33.09 -9.16 -0.02
N HIS A 295 -34.24 -9.68 0.43
CA HIS A 295 -34.32 -10.81 1.35
C HIS A 295 -34.47 -12.15 0.62
N ARG A 296 -33.48 -13.05 0.79
CA ARG A 296 -33.69 -14.50 0.79
C ARG A 296 -32.82 -15.10 1.89
N PHE A 297 -33.45 -15.66 2.93
CA PHE A 297 -32.72 -16.27 4.05
C PHE A 297 -33.44 -17.53 4.54
N GLU A 298 -32.68 -18.62 4.69
CA GLU A 298 -33.19 -19.99 4.84
C GLU A 298 -33.34 -20.48 6.30
N LYS A 299 -33.03 -19.66 7.32
CA LYS A 299 -33.27 -20.01 8.73
C LYS A 299 -33.78 -18.84 9.57
N GLU A 300 -34.77 -19.13 10.43
CA GLU A 300 -35.38 -18.20 11.38
C GLU A 300 -34.58 -18.22 12.70
N THR A 301 -33.79 -17.18 12.94
CA THR A 301 -33.29 -16.84 14.28
C THR A 301 -34.23 -15.77 14.84
N VAL A 302 -35.12 -16.16 15.75
CA VAL A 302 -36.06 -15.25 16.41
C VAL A 302 -35.73 -15.22 17.91
N PRO A 303 -35.37 -14.07 18.48
CA PRO A 303 -35.20 -13.95 19.94
C PRO A 303 -36.47 -14.37 20.67
N SER A 304 -36.33 -15.18 21.70
CA SER A 304 -37.47 -15.68 22.49
C SER A 304 -38.07 -14.66 23.46
N ASP A 305 -37.32 -13.60 23.76
CA ASP A 305 -37.59 -12.59 24.79
C ASP A 305 -37.88 -11.18 24.24
N VAL A 306 -38.20 -11.09 22.95
CA VAL A 306 -38.64 -9.84 22.29
C VAL A 306 -40.03 -10.07 21.73
N GLU A 307 -41.00 -9.28 22.20
CA GLU A 307 -42.39 -9.40 21.77
C GLU A 307 -42.56 -9.01 20.29
N LYS A 308 -43.43 -9.71 19.55
CA LYS A 308 -43.65 -9.47 18.11
C LYS A 308 -44.25 -8.10 17.79
N ASN A 309 -44.93 -7.48 18.74
CA ASN A 309 -45.53 -6.15 18.65
C ASN A 309 -44.55 -5.02 19.06
N ASP A 310 -43.35 -5.35 19.55
CA ASP A 310 -42.31 -4.37 19.84
C ASP A 310 -41.89 -3.69 18.54
N PHE A 311 -41.89 -2.36 18.50
CA PHE A 311 -41.53 -1.60 17.30
C PHE A 311 -40.09 -1.89 16.84
N GLN A 312 -39.21 -2.38 17.73
CA GLN A 312 -37.83 -2.77 17.43
C GLN A 312 -37.70 -4.25 17.05
N PHE A 313 -38.78 -5.04 17.09
CA PHE A 313 -38.76 -6.48 16.85
C PHE A 313 -38.10 -6.83 15.52
N ASP A 314 -38.51 -6.18 14.42
CA ASP A 314 -37.96 -6.46 13.10
C ASP A 314 -36.48 -6.09 12.98
N ALA A 315 -36.06 -4.99 13.62
CA ALA A 315 -34.68 -4.56 13.65
C ALA A 315 -33.80 -5.58 14.40
N ILE A 316 -34.20 -5.94 15.63
CA ILE A 316 -33.47 -6.91 16.45
C ILE A 316 -33.40 -8.26 15.74
N ARG A 317 -34.53 -8.76 15.21
CA ARG A 317 -34.58 -10.01 14.45
C ARG A 317 -33.62 -9.97 13.26
N THR A 318 -33.58 -8.86 12.51
CA THR A 318 -32.72 -8.74 11.33
C THR A 318 -31.24 -8.75 11.71
N ILE A 319 -30.85 -7.97 12.72
CA ILE A 319 -29.46 -7.91 13.22
C ILE A 319 -28.99 -9.28 13.74
N CYS A 320 -29.82 -9.99 14.49
CA CYS A 320 -29.48 -11.34 14.95
C CYS A 320 -29.37 -12.35 13.80
N ARG A 321 -30.24 -12.27 12.79
CA ARG A 321 -30.17 -13.15 11.62
C ARG A 321 -28.92 -12.94 10.76
N GLN A 322 -28.40 -11.70 10.70
CA GLN A 322 -27.14 -11.39 10.03
C GLN A 322 -25.90 -11.76 10.87
N GLY A 323 -26.09 -12.26 12.10
CA GLY A 323 -24.98 -12.57 13.01
C GLY A 323 -24.28 -11.33 13.57
N ILE A 324 -24.79 -10.12 13.33
CA ILE A 324 -24.18 -8.87 13.77
C ILE A 324 -24.20 -8.77 15.31
N MET A 325 -25.33 -9.14 15.93
CA MET A 325 -25.43 -9.33 17.37
C MET A 325 -25.91 -10.74 17.67
N THR A 326 -25.36 -11.37 18.70
CA THR A 326 -25.63 -12.77 19.03
C THR A 326 -26.63 -12.90 20.17
N LEU A 327 -27.42 -13.97 20.13
CA LEU A 327 -28.20 -14.43 21.28
C LEU A 327 -27.26 -15.03 22.33
N THR A 328 -27.67 -14.95 23.59
CA THR A 328 -27.00 -15.66 24.69
C THR A 328 -27.23 -17.17 24.58
N ALA A 329 -26.47 -17.98 25.33
CA ALA A 329 -26.52 -19.44 25.23
C ALA A 329 -27.92 -20.05 25.51
N ASP A 330 -28.74 -19.34 26.28
CA ASP A 330 -30.15 -19.63 26.57
C ASP A 330 -31.13 -19.15 25.48
N GLY A 331 -30.64 -18.68 24.34
CA GLY A 331 -31.46 -18.27 23.19
C GLY A 331 -32.20 -16.94 23.38
N ARG A 332 -31.73 -16.10 24.31
CA ARG A 332 -32.30 -14.78 24.60
C ARG A 332 -31.46 -13.67 24.00
N PHE A 333 -32.08 -12.55 23.66
CA PHE A 333 -31.39 -11.36 23.18
C PHE A 333 -31.10 -10.36 24.30
N ARG A 334 -31.86 -10.38 25.40
CA ARG A 334 -31.76 -9.49 26.56
C ARG A 334 -31.83 -8.02 26.15
N PRO A 335 -32.97 -7.58 25.58
CA PRO A 335 -33.08 -6.28 24.92
C PRO A 335 -32.82 -5.11 25.88
N ASP A 336 -33.14 -5.25 27.16
CA ASP A 336 -33.04 -4.20 28.16
C ASP A 336 -31.72 -4.15 28.94
N GLU A 337 -30.83 -5.11 28.72
CA GLU A 337 -29.49 -5.09 29.30
C GLU A 337 -28.58 -4.12 28.54
N PRO A 338 -27.61 -3.47 29.24
CA PRO A 338 -26.56 -2.71 28.59
C PRO A 338 -25.75 -3.58 27.62
N ILE A 339 -25.27 -2.97 26.54
CA ILE A 339 -24.28 -3.60 25.68
C ILE A 339 -22.88 -3.37 26.24
N SER A 340 -22.01 -4.39 26.19
CA SER A 340 -20.59 -4.23 26.49
C SER A 340 -19.84 -3.63 25.30
N GLY A 341 -18.73 -2.95 25.55
CA GLY A 341 -17.94 -2.37 24.45
C GLY A 341 -17.31 -3.43 23.55
N LEU A 342 -16.90 -4.58 24.10
CA LEU A 342 -16.41 -5.71 23.31
C LEU A 342 -17.47 -6.25 22.35
N GLU A 343 -18.71 -6.40 22.83
CA GLU A 343 -19.82 -6.83 21.98
C GLU A 343 -20.10 -5.81 20.88
N LEU A 344 -20.18 -4.53 21.24
CA LEU A 344 -20.40 -3.45 20.28
C LEU A 344 -19.34 -3.45 19.18
N MET A 345 -18.05 -3.49 19.54
CA MET A 345 -16.97 -3.44 18.55
C MET A 345 -17.00 -4.63 17.62
N LYS A 346 -17.29 -5.84 18.12
CA LYS A 346 -17.50 -7.02 17.26
C LYS A 346 -18.66 -6.80 16.29
N SER A 347 -19.78 -6.26 16.76
CA SER A 347 -20.92 -5.95 15.90
C SER A 347 -20.57 -4.94 14.82
N ILE A 348 -19.85 -3.86 15.16
CA ILE A 348 -19.40 -2.85 14.20
C ILE A 348 -18.45 -3.47 13.16
N THR A 349 -17.50 -4.32 13.56
CA THR A 349 -16.60 -5.03 12.63
C THR A 349 -17.39 -5.88 11.63
N ILE A 350 -18.43 -6.60 12.08
CA ILE A 350 -19.27 -7.40 11.18
C ILE A 350 -20.02 -6.50 10.20
N VAL A 351 -20.60 -5.39 10.67
CA VAL A 351 -21.29 -4.41 9.82
C VAL A 351 -20.34 -3.86 8.75
N LYS A 352 -19.10 -3.53 9.13
CA LYS A 352 -18.07 -3.02 8.22
C LYS A 352 -17.74 -4.03 7.11
N ASN A 353 -17.48 -5.28 7.48
CA ASN A 353 -17.22 -6.35 6.51
C ASN A 353 -18.41 -6.57 5.55
N LEU A 354 -19.65 -6.44 6.04
CA LEU A 354 -20.85 -6.56 5.19
C LEU A 354 -20.97 -5.41 4.16
N LEU A 355 -20.44 -4.24 4.47
CA LEU A 355 -20.43 -3.09 3.56
C LEU A 355 -19.28 -3.14 2.55
N GLU A 356 -18.14 -3.74 2.91
CA GLU A 356 -16.96 -3.86 2.02
C GLU A 356 -17.06 -5.01 1.01
N THR A 357 -17.87 -6.04 1.30
CA THR A 357 -18.02 -7.25 0.45
C THR A 357 -19.07 -7.11 -0.67
N ARG A 358 -19.59 -5.90 -0.89
CA ARG A 358 -20.55 -5.56 -1.95
C ARG A 358 -20.01 -4.44 -2.81
#